data_AF-A0A1F9BN44-F1
#
_entry.id   AF-A0A1F9BN44-F1
#
_cell.length_a   1.000
_cell.length_b   1.000
_cell.length_c   1.000
_cell.angle_alpha   90.00
_cell.angle_beta   90.00
_cell.angle_gamma   90.00
#
_symmetry.space_group_name_H-M   'P 1'
#
loop_
_entity.id
_entity.type
_entity.pdbx_description
1 polymer ?
#
loop_
_entity_poly.entity_id
_entity_poly.type
_entity_poly.pdbx_seq_one_letter_code
_entity_poly.pdbx_strand_id
1 'polypeptide(L)' 'MATGKVEDGRCLAQCRVCGQWREVQAQPLDADSFFARWQGEFSCCGTRQSATFTLEKDEIDFH' A
#
# COMPACT_ATOMS: atom_id res chain seq x y z
N MET A 1 -10.66 -5.22 -2.56
CA MET A 1 -9.57 -4.41 -1.95
C MET A 1 -9.60 -3.02 -2.57
N ALA A 2 -9.13 -1.99 -1.88
CA ALA A 2 -8.97 -0.65 -2.46
C ALA A 2 -7.73 -0.60 -3.37
N THR A 3 -7.74 0.30 -4.35
CA THR A 3 -6.57 0.52 -5.24
C THR A 3 -5.50 1.28 -4.47
N GLY A 4 -4.27 0.75 -4.46
CA GLY A 4 -3.09 1.40 -3.88
C GLY A 4 -2.11 1.84 -4.98
N LYS A 5 -1.43 2.97 -4.78
CA LYS A 5 -0.26 3.39 -5.57
C LYS A 5 0.82 3.90 -4.64
N VAL A 6 2.08 3.81 -5.09
CA VAL A 6 3.23 4.37 -4.38
C VAL A 6 3.76 5.53 -5.19
N GLU A 7 3.88 6.71 -4.57
CA GLU A 7 4.31 7.94 -5.23
C GLU A 7 5.21 8.71 -4.26
N ASP A 8 6.44 9.05 -4.67
CA ASP A 8 7.41 9.79 -3.84
C ASP A 8 7.71 9.09 -2.49
N GLY A 9 7.74 7.75 -2.48
CA GLY A 9 7.92 6.95 -1.25
C GLY A 9 6.69 6.90 -0.33
N ARG A 10 5.56 7.48 -0.73
CA ARG A 10 4.31 7.48 0.03
C ARG A 10 3.33 6.47 -0.54
N CYS A 11 2.66 5.73 0.35
CA CYS A 11 1.59 4.82 -0.04
C CYS A 11 0.26 5.58 -0.06
N LEU A 12 -0.38 5.67 -1.22
CA LEU A 12 -1.67 6.31 -1.41
C LEU A 12 -2.73 5.25 -1.72
N ALA A 13 -3.83 5.24 -0.97
CA ALA A 13 -4.97 4.36 -1.20
C ALA A 13 -6.19 5.15 -1.68
N GLN A 14 -6.88 4.64 -2.70
CA GLN A 14 -8.13 5.23 -3.19
C GLN A 14 -9.33 4.69 -2.39
N CYS A 15 -10.09 5.60 -1.78
CA CYS A 15 -11.34 5.25 -1.14
C CYS A 15 -12.35 4.73 -2.18
N ARG A 16 -12.91 3.53 -1.96
CA ARG A 16 -13.93 2.95 -2.87
C ARG A 16 -15.29 3.65 -2.80
N VAL A 17 -15.50 4.53 -1.83
CA VAL A 17 -16.76 5.26 -1.63
C VAL A 17 -16.72 6.61 -2.33
N CYS A 18 -15.73 7.46 -2.02
CA CYS A 18 -15.65 8.81 -2.57
C CYS A 18 -14.61 8.97 -3.70
N GLY A 19 -13.82 7.94 -4.00
CA GLY A 19 -12.79 7.99 -5.04
C GLY A 19 -11.55 8.83 -4.68
N GLN A 20 -11.50 9.45 -3.49
CA GLN A 20 -10.34 10.25 -3.06
C GLN A 20 -9.15 9.36 -2.70
N TRP A 21 -7.96 9.84 -3.05
CA TRP A 21 -6.70 9.27 -2.60
C TRP A 21 -6.37 9.76 -1.20
N ARG A 22 -5.93 8.84 -0.34
CA ARG A 22 -5.50 9.11 1.03
C ARG A 22 -4.13 8.51 1.25
N GLU A 23 -3.26 9.25 1.91
CA GLU A 23 -1.99 8.71 2.41
C GLU A 23 -2.29 7.67 3.49
N VAL A 24 -1.67 6.50 3.36
CA VAL A 24 -1.83 5.39 4.29
C VAL A 24 -0.44 4.90 4.69
N GLN A 25 -0.28 4.58 5.96
CA GLN A 25 0.92 3.88 6.40
C GLN A 25 0.76 2.41 6.05
N ALA A 26 1.46 1.99 5.00
CA ALA A 26 1.53 0.59 4.66
C ALA A 26 2.54 -0.10 5.59
N GLN A 27 2.18 -1.29 6.06
CA GLN A 27 3.04 -2.14 6.85
C GLN A 27 3.42 -3.37 6.02
N PRO A 28 4.66 -3.88 6.14
CA PRO A 28 5.02 -5.13 5.50
C PRO A 28 4.11 -6.24 6.03
N LEU A 29 3.53 -7.02 5.11
CA LEU A 29 3.04 -8.35 5.49
C LEU A 29 4.26 -9.26 5.53
N ASP A 30 4.93 -9.35 6.68
CA ASP A 30 5.88 -10.42 6.99
C ASP A 30 5.27 -11.81 6.70
N ALA A 31 5.98 -12.86 6.27
CA ALA A 31 7.32 -13.00 5.70
C ALA A 31 7.47 -14.48 5.24
N ASP A 32 7.15 -14.82 3.97
CA ASP A 32 7.59 -16.09 3.34
C ASP A 32 7.41 -16.07 1.80
N SER A 33 7.62 -14.93 1.17
CA SER A 33 7.46 -14.85 -0.29
C SER A 33 8.46 -13.88 -0.87
N PHE A 34 9.01 -14.26 -2.02
CA PHE A 34 9.97 -13.54 -2.85
C PHE A 34 9.58 -12.08 -3.20
N PHE A 35 8.36 -11.65 -2.86
CA PHE A 35 7.82 -10.33 -3.13
C PHE A 35 7.47 -9.63 -1.81
N ALA A 36 8.01 -8.43 -1.60
CA ALA A 36 7.64 -7.59 -0.47
C ALA A 36 6.21 -7.05 -0.70
N ARG A 37 5.21 -7.74 -0.15
CA ARG A 37 3.82 -7.25 -0.12
C ARG A 37 3.62 -6.40 1.12
N TRP A 38 3.02 -5.25 0.91
CA TRP A 38 2.69 -4.30 1.96
C TRP A 38 1.18 -4.10 1.99
N GLN A 39 0.61 -3.82 3.15
CA GLN A 39 -0.79 -3.50 3.30
C GLN A 39 -0.96 -2.25 4.16
N GLY A 40 -1.72 -1.29 3.64
CA GLY A 40 -2.16 -0.12 4.39
C GLY A 40 -3.63 -0.25 4.73
N GLU A 41 -3.96 -0.14 6.01
CA GLU A 41 -5.32 0.00 6.49
C GLU A 41 -5.66 1.48 6.68
N PHE A 42 -6.86 1.89 6.26
CA PHE A 42 -7.33 3.26 6.38
C PHE A 42 -8.83 3.34 6.55
N SER A 43 -9.31 4.44 7.13
CA SER A 43 -10.74 4.71 7.27
C SER A 43 -11.12 5.92 6.44
N CYS A 44 -12.09 5.77 5.56
CA CYS A 44 -12.61 6.86 4.73
C CYS A 44 -14.12 6.69 4.53
N CYS A 45 -14.88 7.79 4.58
CA CYS A 45 -16.34 7.79 4.49
C CYS A 45 -17.04 6.91 5.54
N GLY A 46 -16.46 6.79 6.73
CA GLY A 46 -16.99 5.93 7.81
C GLY A 46 -16.72 4.42 7.62
N THR A 47 -16.00 4.04 6.56
CA THR A 47 -15.71 2.63 6.25
C THR A 47 -14.22 2.35 6.39
N ARG A 48 -13.88 1.30 7.14
CA ARG A 48 -12.52 0.76 7.20
C ARG A 48 -12.22 -0.02 5.92
N GLN A 49 -11.11 0.29 5.30
CA GLN A 49 -10.67 -0.24 4.02
C GLN A 49 -9.19 -0.59 4.09
N SER A 50 -8.76 -1.48 3.20
CA SER A 50 -7.37 -1.86 3.06
C SER A 50 -6.95 -1.83 1.59
N ALA A 51 -5.72 -1.39 1.37
CA ALA A 51 -5.04 -1.40 0.07
C ALA A 51 -3.76 -2.22 0.20
N THR A 52 -3.48 -3.01 -0.83
CA THR A 52 -2.24 -3.79 -0.94
C THR A 52 -1.31 -3.05 -1.88
N PHE A 53 -0.03 -2.99 -1.52
CA PHE A 53 1.03 -2.36 -2.27
C PHE A 53 2.08 -3.41 -2.55
N THR A 54 2.52 -3.50 -3.80
CA THR A 54 3.71 -4.27 -4.15
C THR A 54 4.85 -3.29 -4.23
N LEU A 55 5.74 -3.31 -3.24
CA LEU A 55 7.00 -2.62 -3.34
C LEU A 55 7.97 -3.63 -3.95
N GLU A 56 8.41 -3.37 -5.18
CA GLU A 56 9.60 -4.04 -5.66
C GLU A 56 10.71 -3.68 -4.66
N LYS A 57 11.30 -4.70 -4.04
CA LYS A 57 12.64 -4.52 -3.49
C LYS A 57 13.46 -4.20 -4.71
N ASP A 58 13.74 -2.92 -4.94
CA ASP A 58 14.84 -2.49 -5.81
C ASP A 58 15.97 -3.45 -5.47
N GLU A 59 16.32 -4.29 -6.45
CA GLU A 59 17.41 -5.23 -6.32
C GLU A 59 18.61 -4.35 -5.97
N ILE A 60 19.01 -4.39 -4.69
CA ILE A 60 20.22 -3.75 -4.24
C ILE A 60 21.30 -4.36 -5.14
N ASP A 61 21.75 -3.56 -6.10
CA ASP A 61 22.91 -3.84 -6.94
C ASP A 61 24.08 -4.02 -5.97
N PHE A 62 24.32 -5.26 -5.56
CA PHE A 62 25.51 -5.62 -4.82
C PHE A 62 26.66 -5.61 -5.84
N HIS A 63 27.27 -4.43 -6.01
CA HIS A 63 28.54 -4.27 -6.72
C HIS A 63 29.73 -4.52 -5.79
#